data_AF-A0A357Z3M1-F1
#
_entry.id   AF-A0A357Z3M1-F1
#
_cell.length_a   1.000
_cell.length_b   1.000
_cell.length_c   1.000
_cell.angle_alpha   90.00
_cell.angle_beta   90.00
_cell.angle_gamma   90.00
#
_symmetry.space_group_name_H-M   'P 1'
#
loop_
_entity.id
_entity.type
_entity.pdbx_description
1 polymer ?
#
loop_
_entity_poly.entity_id
_entity_poly.type
_entity_poly.pdbx_seq_one_letter_code
_entity_poly.pdbx_strand_id
1 'polypeptide(L)'
;PVRFYRAFATFVLVDFAWIFFRAKTFHGALTLIRNLFRFDPAAFVNGSLLNLGLNAPELWAALAGIAAVLGIDLLGRNRDLRAALLSRGTACRWAVYLSAALVVLIFGTYGPLRGAGQFIYSQF
;
A
#
# COMPACT_ATOMS: atom_id res chain seq x y z
N PRO A 1 -29.12 5.82 0.94
CA PRO A 1 -28.55 6.88 1.83
C PRO A 1 -28.01 6.36 3.18
N VAL A 2 -28.82 5.72 4.04
CA VAL A 2 -28.39 5.26 5.38
C VAL A 2 -27.27 4.21 5.39
N ARG A 3 -27.16 3.36 4.35
CA ARG A 3 -26.09 2.35 4.25
C ARG A 3 -24.71 2.98 4.07
N PHE A 4 -24.61 4.09 3.34
CA PHE A 4 -23.34 4.75 3.05
C PHE A 4 -22.78 5.47 4.29
N TYR A 5 -23.65 6.14 5.04
CA TYR A 5 -23.27 6.76 6.31
C TYR A 5 -22.78 5.72 7.32
N ARG A 6 -23.50 4.60 7.45
CA ARG A 6 -23.08 3.51 8.36
C ARG A 6 -21.75 2.91 7.92
N ALA A 7 -21.56 2.64 6.64
CA ALA A 7 -20.30 2.13 6.09
C ALA A 7 -19.12 3.10 6.33
N PHE A 8 -19.34 4.40 6.07
CA PHE A 8 -18.34 5.43 6.31
C PHE A 8 -17.99 5.56 7.80
N ALA A 9 -19.00 5.59 8.68
CA ALA A 9 -18.78 5.64 10.11
C ALA A 9 -18.02 4.40 10.61
N THR A 10 -18.40 3.20 10.18
CA THR A 10 -17.65 1.99 10.55
C THR A 10 -16.23 2.00 10.01
N PHE A 11 -16.01 2.51 8.80
CA PHE A 11 -14.69 2.62 8.20
C PHE A 11 -13.78 3.55 9.03
N VAL A 12 -14.24 4.78 9.29
CA VAL A 12 -13.49 5.76 10.09
C VAL A 12 -13.20 5.24 11.50
N LEU A 13 -14.19 4.59 12.13
CA LEU A 13 -14.05 4.14 13.52
C LEU A 13 -13.10 2.95 13.63
N VAL A 14 -13.14 2.03 12.66
CA VAL A 14 -12.16 0.93 12.56
C VAL A 14 -10.76 1.50 12.32
N ASP A 15 -10.58 2.37 11.33
CA ASP A 15 -9.26 2.97 11.03
C ASP A 15 -8.68 3.73 12.22
N PHE A 16 -9.53 4.44 12.97
CA PHE A 16 -9.12 5.15 14.18
C PHE A 16 -8.69 4.19 15.29
N ALA A 17 -9.38 3.06 15.45
CA ALA A 17 -8.99 2.03 16.41
C ALA A 17 -7.63 1.40 16.05
N TRP A 18 -7.34 1.20 14.76
CA TRP A 18 -6.07 0.65 14.28
C TRP A 18 -4.84 1.51 14.65
N ILE A 19 -5.01 2.81 14.89
CA ILE A 19 -3.91 3.68 15.36
C ILE A 19 -3.40 3.24 16.74
N PHE A 20 -4.32 2.85 17.64
CA PHE A 20 -3.97 2.41 18.99
C PHE A 20 -3.29 1.04 18.99
N PHE A 21 -3.68 0.14 18.08
CA PHE A 21 -3.01 -1.15 17.91
C PHE A 21 -1.63 -1.04 17.27
N ARG A 22 -1.42 -0.05 16.39
CA ARG A 22 -0.13 0.17 15.74
C ARG A 22 0.90 0.86 16.63
N ALA A 23 0.46 1.73 17.53
CA ALA A 23 1.35 2.49 18.40
C ALA A 23 1.89 1.63 19.55
N LYS A 24 3.21 1.68 19.80
CA LYS A 24 3.84 0.95 20.91
C LYS A 24 3.44 1.46 22.30
N THR A 25 2.91 2.70 22.39
CA THR A 25 2.52 3.36 23.65
C THR A 25 1.32 4.28 23.43
N PHE A 26 0.55 4.53 24.50
CA PHE A 26 -0.58 5.47 24.48
C PHE A 26 -0.16 6.89 24.08
N HIS A 27 1.00 7.35 24.56
CA HIS A 27 1.56 8.65 24.18
C HIS A 27 1.91 8.70 22.68
N GLY A 28 2.41 7.58 22.12
CA GLY A 28 2.67 7.46 20.68
C GLY A 28 1.40 7.56 19.84
N ALA A 29 0.30 6.90 20.28
CA ALA A 29 -0.99 7.00 19.62
C ALA A 29 -1.52 8.45 19.60
N LEU A 30 -1.44 9.16 20.73
CA LEU A 30 -1.87 10.56 20.81
C LEU A 30 -1.01 11.47 19.92
N THR A 31 0.29 11.19 19.82
CA THR A 31 1.20 11.91 18.91
C THR A 31 0.80 11.72 17.45
N LEU A 32 0.46 10.49 17.05
CA LEU A 32 -0.03 10.18 15.71
C LEU A 32 -1.34 10.94 15.43
N ILE A 33 -2.31 10.87 16.33
CA ILE A 33 -3.60 11.58 16.20
C ILE A 33 -3.40 13.09 16.05
N ARG A 34 -2.52 13.69 16.86
CA ARG A 34 -2.22 15.13 16.74
C ARG A 34 -1.59 15.47 15.39
N ASN A 35 -0.71 14.61 14.88
CA ASN A 35 -0.04 14.83 13.61
C ASN A 35 -0.97 14.61 12.41
N LEU A 36 -2.06 13.83 12.51
CA LEU A 36 -3.07 13.71 11.44
C LEU A 36 -3.67 15.07 11.07
N PHE A 37 -3.86 15.95 12.04
CA PHE A 37 -4.45 17.28 11.83
C PHE A 37 -3.39 18.36 11.49
N ARG A 38 -2.10 18.01 11.50
CA ARG A 38 -1.02 18.94 11.18
C ARG A 38 -0.76 18.89 9.68
N PHE A 39 -1.36 19.84 8.96
CA PHE A 39 -1.12 20.00 7.52
C PHE A 39 0.12 20.87 7.30
N ASP A 40 1.20 20.27 6.79
CA ASP A 40 2.42 20.99 6.41
C ASP A 40 2.69 20.82 4.90
N PRO A 41 2.26 21.78 4.06
CA PRO A 41 2.49 21.75 2.62
C PRO A 41 3.99 21.78 2.25
N ALA A 42 4.83 22.33 3.12
CA ALA A 42 6.27 22.41 2.88
C ALA A 42 6.92 21.02 2.91
N ALA A 43 6.30 20.05 3.59
CA ALA A 43 6.77 18.66 3.66
C ALA A 43 6.89 17.98 2.28
N PHE A 44 6.12 18.44 1.29
CA PHE A 44 6.16 17.92 -0.08
C PHE A 44 7.37 18.41 -0.89
N VAL A 45 7.94 19.55 -0.51
CA VAL A 45 8.99 20.23 -1.29
C VAL A 45 10.34 20.22 -0.56
N ASN A 46 10.33 20.20 0.77
CA ASN A 46 11.53 20.28 1.61
C ASN A 46 12.29 18.94 1.76
N GLY A 47 11.86 17.88 1.07
CA GLY A 47 12.48 16.55 1.17
C GLY A 47 12.15 15.77 2.45
N SER A 48 11.29 16.30 3.33
CA SER A 48 10.85 15.63 4.57
C SER A 48 10.12 14.31 4.30
N LEU A 49 9.55 14.12 3.10
CA LEU A 49 8.99 12.84 2.68
C LEU A 49 10.02 11.71 2.64
N LEU A 50 11.28 12.01 2.26
CA LEU A 50 12.37 11.03 2.20
C LEU A 50 12.88 10.68 3.61
N ASN A 51 12.61 11.53 4.61
CA ASN A 51 12.95 11.27 6.01
C ASN A 51 11.99 10.26 6.70
N LEU A 52 10.93 9.81 6.01
CA LEU A 52 10.01 8.78 6.53
C LEU A 52 10.58 7.35 6.46
N GLY A 53 11.88 7.22 6.18
CA GLY A 53 12.54 5.93 5.97
C GLY A 53 12.36 5.39 4.55
N LEU A 54 12.02 6.27 3.60
CA LEU A 54 11.94 5.96 2.16
C LEU A 54 13.08 6.66 1.43
N ASN A 55 13.97 5.89 0.81
CA ASN A 55 14.93 6.46 -0.13
C ASN A 55 14.20 6.94 -1.41
N ALA A 56 14.78 7.91 -2.12
CA ALA A 56 14.22 8.39 -3.39
C ALA A 56 13.84 7.28 -4.39
N PRO A 57 14.67 6.24 -4.64
CA PRO A 57 14.28 5.11 -5.50
C PRO A 57 13.11 4.28 -4.94
N GLU A 58 13.00 4.12 -3.62
CA GLU A 58 11.90 3.37 -2.98
C GLU A 58 10.58 4.13 -3.12
N LEU A 59 10.60 5.46 -3.00
CA LEU A 59 9.45 6.31 -3.23
C LEU A 59 8.95 6.20 -4.68
N TRP A 60 9.87 6.25 -5.66
CA TRP A 60 9.50 6.08 -7.07
C TRP A 60 8.94 4.69 -7.37
N ALA A 61 9.52 3.64 -6.78
CA ALA A 61 9.00 2.27 -6.91
C ALA A 61 7.60 2.13 -6.30
N ALA A 62 7.36 2.74 -5.14
CA ALA A 62 6.03 2.76 -4.51
C ALA A 62 5.01 3.50 -5.38
N LEU A 63 5.35 4.67 -5.90
CA LEU A 63 4.48 5.44 -6.81
C LEU A 63 4.17 4.66 -8.09
N ALA A 64 5.16 3.98 -8.66
CA ALA A 64 4.95 3.11 -9.83
C ALA A 64 4.00 1.95 -9.51
N GLY A 65 4.12 1.33 -8.34
CA GLY A 65 3.20 0.29 -7.87
C GLY A 65 1.77 0.79 -7.70
N ILE A 66 1.59 1.96 -7.07
CA ILE A 66 0.29 2.61 -6.92
C ILE A 66 -0.33 2.91 -8.30
N ALA A 67 0.46 3.48 -9.22
CA ALA A 67 0.00 3.77 -10.57
C ALA A 67 -0.39 2.50 -11.35
N ALA A 68 0.36 1.40 -11.19
CA ALA A 68 0.04 0.11 -11.79
C ALA A 68 -1.29 -0.45 -11.27
N VAL A 69 -1.51 -0.43 -9.95
CA VAL A 69 -2.76 -0.88 -9.34
C VAL A 69 -3.94 -0.01 -9.79
N LEU A 70 -3.78 1.32 -9.76
CA LEU A 70 -4.81 2.24 -10.24
C LEU A 70 -5.13 2.03 -11.72
N GLY A 71 -4.11 1.85 -12.56
CA GLY A 71 -4.29 1.54 -13.97
C GLY A 71 -5.08 0.25 -14.16
N ILE A 72 -4.71 -0.82 -13.46
CA ILE A 72 -5.43 -2.11 -13.51
C ILE A 72 -6.87 -1.96 -13.02
N ASP A 73 -7.12 -1.23 -11.92
CA ASP A 73 -8.49 -1.00 -11.42
C ASP A 73 -9.34 -0.24 -12.45
N LEU A 74 -8.79 0.83 -13.03
CA LEU A 74 -9.47 1.62 -14.07
C LEU A 74 -9.77 0.79 -15.32
N LEU A 75 -8.81 -0.01 -15.80
CA LEU A 75 -9.01 -0.90 -16.95
C LEU A 75 -9.97 -2.05 -16.62
N GLY A 76 -9.96 -2.54 -15.38
CA GLY A 76 -10.80 -3.63 -14.87
C GLY A 76 -12.28 -3.28 -14.75
N ARG A 77 -12.62 -1.99 -14.67
CA ARG A 77 -14.02 -1.54 -14.62
C ARG A 77 -14.81 -1.82 -15.90
N ASN A 78 -14.14 -1.75 -17.05
CA ASN A 78 -14.79 -1.89 -18.36
C ASN A 78 -14.50 -3.24 -19.03
N ARG A 79 -13.52 -4.02 -18.53
CA ARG A 79 -13.12 -5.29 -19.12
C ARG A 79 -12.68 -6.26 -18.05
N ASP A 80 -13.08 -7.52 -18.20
CA ASP A 80 -12.49 -8.60 -17.43
C ASP A 80 -11.06 -8.86 -17.92
N LEU A 81 -10.10 -8.25 -17.22
CA LEU A 81 -8.67 -8.38 -17.52
C LEU A 81 -8.19 -9.82 -17.42
N ARG A 82 -8.83 -10.67 -16.61
CA ARG A 82 -8.48 -12.08 -16.49
C ARG A 82 -8.92 -12.83 -17.74
N ALA A 83 -10.16 -12.63 -18.17
CA ALA A 83 -10.66 -13.22 -19.42
C ALA A 83 -9.84 -12.76 -20.64
N ALA A 84 -9.49 -11.47 -20.68
CA ALA A 84 -8.67 -10.89 -21.76
C ALA A 84 -7.22 -11.43 -21.78
N LEU A 85 -6.66 -11.79 -20.63
CA LEU A 85 -5.34 -12.43 -20.56
C LEU A 85 -5.42 -13.91 -20.94
N LEU A 86 -6.50 -14.60 -20.53
CA LEU A 86 -6.72 -16.02 -20.84
C LEU A 86 -7.02 -16.25 -22.33
N SER A 87 -7.59 -15.27 -23.02
CA SER A 87 -7.84 -15.34 -24.48
C SER A 87 -6.59 -15.09 -25.33
N ARG A 88 -5.45 -14.73 -24.73
CA ARG A 88 -4.17 -14.54 -25.44
C ARG A 88 -3.41 -15.86 -25.53
N GLY A 89 -2.55 -15.97 -26.55
CA GLY A 89 -1.73 -17.17 -26.77
C GLY A 89 -0.86 -17.53 -25.57
N THR A 90 -0.54 -18.82 -25.46
CA THR A 90 0.19 -19.42 -24.33
C THR A 90 1.48 -18.67 -24.00
N ALA A 91 2.23 -18.23 -25.01
CA ALA A 91 3.47 -17.46 -24.82
C ALA A 91 3.25 -16.12 -24.08
N CYS A 92 2.17 -15.40 -24.39
CA CYS A 92 1.85 -14.13 -23.73
C CYS A 92 1.50 -14.33 -22.25
N ARG A 93 0.76 -15.40 -21.92
CA ARG A 93 0.40 -15.73 -20.54
C ARG A 93 1.64 -16.05 -19.69
N TRP A 94 2.55 -16.87 -20.22
CA TRP A 94 3.80 -17.20 -19.54
C TRP A 94 4.73 -16.00 -19.39
N ALA A 95 4.81 -15.13 -20.40
CA ALA A 95 5.59 -13.91 -20.31
C ALA A 95 5.12 -13.01 -19.16
N VAL A 96 3.79 -12.87 -18.98
CA VAL A 96 3.21 -12.09 -17.87
C VAL A 96 3.47 -12.74 -16.51
N TYR A 97 3.35 -14.06 -16.39
CA TYR A 97 3.62 -14.74 -15.12
C TYR A 97 5.10 -14.69 -14.73
N LEU A 98 6.00 -14.90 -15.69
CA LEU A 98 7.43 -14.82 -15.46
C LEU A 98 7.88 -13.39 -15.15
N SER A 99 7.34 -12.39 -15.85
CA SER A 99 7.66 -10.99 -15.55
C SER A 99 7.17 -10.59 -14.16
N ALA A 100 5.95 -10.98 -13.77
CA ALA A 100 5.44 -10.73 -12.43
C ALA A 100 6.31 -11.41 -11.35
N ALA A 101 6.70 -12.67 -11.57
CA ALA A 101 7.60 -13.38 -10.66
C ALA A 101 8.96 -12.70 -10.54
N LEU A 102 9.55 -12.28 -11.67
CA LEU A 102 10.83 -11.55 -11.68
C LEU A 102 10.73 -10.20 -10.99
N VAL A 103 9.64 -9.46 -11.17
CA VAL A 103 9.43 -8.18 -10.47
C VAL A 103 9.40 -8.40 -8.96
N VAL A 104 8.68 -9.41 -8.48
CA VAL A 104 8.66 -9.76 -7.05
C VAL A 104 10.05 -10.22 -6.57
N LEU A 105 10.79 -10.98 -7.37
CA LEU A 105 12.14 -11.46 -7.02
C LEU A 105 13.19 -10.36 -6.97
N ILE A 106 13.15 -9.41 -7.90
CA ILE A 106 14.16 -8.36 -8.05
C ILE A 106 13.85 -7.16 -7.14
N PHE A 107 12.59 -6.74 -7.08
CA PHE A 107 12.15 -5.56 -6.33
C PHE A 107 11.51 -5.90 -4.98
N GLY A 108 11.39 -7.18 -4.64
CA GLY A 108 10.93 -7.62 -3.33
C GLY A 108 11.89 -7.16 -2.25
N THR A 109 11.42 -6.28 -1.36
CA THR A 109 12.15 -5.97 -0.14
C THR A 109 11.99 -7.14 0.83
N TYR A 110 12.87 -8.13 0.70
CA TYR A 110 13.07 -9.14 1.73
C TYR A 110 13.73 -8.42 2.90
N GLY A 111 12.94 -8.03 3.90
CA GLY A 111 13.44 -7.38 5.12
C GLY A 111 14.66 -8.11 5.69
N PRO A 112 15.44 -7.47 6.58
CA PRO A 112 16.72 -8.01 7.02
C PRO A 112 16.62 -9.51 7.30
N LEU A 113 17.47 -10.31 6.64
CA LEU A 113 17.61 -11.77 6.82
C LEU A 113 17.98 -12.17 8.27
N ARG A 114 17.98 -11.22 9.20
CA ARG A 114 18.24 -11.35 10.63
C ARG A 114 17.00 -10.85 11.39
N GLY A 115 16.14 -11.81 11.73
CA GLY A 115 14.90 -11.59 12.45
C GLY A 115 13.72 -11.79 11.50
N ALA A 116 13.14 -12.99 11.54
CA ALA A 116 11.88 -13.28 10.88
C ALA A 116 10.95 -12.08 11.05
N GLY A 117 10.65 -11.39 9.93
CA GLY A 117 9.66 -10.33 9.92
C GLY A 117 8.43 -10.92 10.58
N GLN A 118 8.08 -10.41 11.76
CA GLN A 118 6.93 -10.91 12.50
C GLN A 118 5.77 -10.92 11.51
N PHE A 119 5.15 -12.10 11.35
CA PHE A 119 4.06 -12.27 10.41
C PHE A 119 3.07 -11.13 10.61
N ILE A 120 2.62 -10.51 9.52
CA ILE A 120 1.67 -9.38 9.57
C ILE A 120 0.42 -9.75 10.41
N TYR A 121 0.13 -11.05 10.55
CA TYR A 121 -0.96 -11.61 11.33
C TYR A 121 -0.67 -11.84 12.83
N SER A 122 0.56 -11.69 13.32
CA SER A 122 0.90 -11.95 14.73
C SER A 122 0.87 -10.68 15.61
N GLN A 123 0.23 -9.62 15.13
CA GLN A 123 0.07 -8.33 15.82
C GLN A 123 -1.43 -8.03 16.12
N PHE A 124 -2.27 -9.07 16.21
CA PHE A 124 -3.64 -8.97 16.71
C PHE A 124 -3.69 -9.32 18.19
#